data_AF-A0A7X8XZR2-F1
#
_entry.id   AF-A0A7X8XZR2-F1
#
_cell.length_a   1.000
_cell.length_b   1.000
_cell.length_c   1.000
_cell.angle_alpha   90.00
_cell.angle_beta   90.00
_cell.angle_gamma   90.00
#
_symmetry.space_group_name_H-M   'P 1'
#
loop_
_entity.id
_entity.type
_entity.pdbx_description
1 polymer ?
#
loop_
_entity_poly.entity_id
_entity_poly.type
_entity_poly.pdbx_seq_one_letter_code
_entity_poly.pdbx_strand_id
1 'polypeptide(L)'
;MSSHDAMMVASGITTVLDAVAIGDVRDGGDRLENLEKMVNAVEETQKRGLNRAEHRLHLRCELPHHTTLPLFEKLIDRESVSMVSLMDHSPGQRQYADRSKYRDYYQGKYHLTHDEMDRFEAEQMALAATWSQPNRQTIAAMCRARRIALASHDDATEAHVAESHQLGSVIAEFPTTLAAAQASRQHGMHVLMGAPNIVRG
;
A
#
# COMPACT_ATOMS: atom_id res chain seq x y z
N MET A 1 16.14 -8.83 9.36
CA MET A 1 16.25 -7.69 10.30
C MET A 1 17.67 -7.15 10.40
N SER A 2 18.67 -7.86 10.93
CA SER A 2 20.02 -7.30 11.17
C SER A 2 20.68 -6.56 9.99
N SER A 3 20.66 -7.13 8.78
CA SER A 3 21.20 -6.45 7.59
C SER A 3 20.40 -5.22 7.19
N HIS A 4 19.06 -5.28 7.29
CA HIS A 4 18.18 -4.16 6.98
C HIS A 4 18.35 -3.00 7.97
N ASP A 5 18.39 -3.29 9.28
CA ASP A 5 18.68 -2.31 10.34
C ASP A 5 20.03 -1.60 10.09
N ALA A 6 21.07 -2.36 9.77
CA ALA A 6 22.38 -1.80 9.44
C ALA A 6 22.34 -0.84 8.25
N MET A 7 21.56 -1.15 7.21
CA MET A 7 21.37 -0.25 6.06
C MET A 7 20.63 1.03 6.43
N MET A 8 19.58 0.94 7.27
CA MET A 8 18.83 2.11 7.72
C MET A 8 19.74 3.05 8.51
N VAL A 9 20.46 2.53 9.50
CA VAL A 9 21.38 3.32 10.32
C VAL A 9 22.55 3.89 9.51
N ALA A 10 23.13 3.10 8.60
CA ALA A 10 24.20 3.59 7.71
C ALA A 10 23.72 4.72 6.79
N SER A 11 22.42 4.80 6.52
CA SER A 11 21.78 5.86 5.74
C SER A 11 21.32 7.05 6.60
N GLY A 12 21.61 7.05 7.90
CA GLY A 12 21.16 8.08 8.85
C GLY A 12 19.68 8.01 9.22
N ILE A 13 19.00 6.91 8.90
CA ILE A 13 17.59 6.69 9.22
C ILE A 13 17.49 6.12 10.64
N THR A 14 16.82 6.86 11.53
CA THR A 14 16.61 6.46 12.93
C THR A 14 15.31 5.72 13.17
N THR A 15 14.33 5.89 12.29
CA THR A 15 13.02 5.25 12.36
C THR A 15 12.59 4.82 10.96
N VAL A 16 12.17 3.57 10.81
CA VAL A 16 11.67 3.01 9.56
C VAL A 16 10.30 2.39 9.78
N LEU A 17 9.40 2.61 8.83
CA LEU A 17 8.11 1.93 8.77
C LEU A 17 8.24 0.83 7.72
N ASP A 18 8.48 -0.40 8.17
CA ASP A 18 8.60 -1.59 7.34
C ASP A 18 7.25 -1.89 6.66
N ALA A 19 7.23 -1.73 5.33
CA ALA A 19 6.03 -1.91 4.54
C ALA A 19 5.69 -3.40 4.35
N VAL A 20 4.49 -3.81 4.75
CA VAL A 20 3.94 -5.15 4.51
C VAL A 20 2.65 -5.06 3.71
N ALA A 21 2.58 -5.82 2.62
CA ALA A 21 1.40 -5.84 1.75
C ALA A 21 0.34 -6.80 2.29
N ILE A 22 -0.92 -6.36 2.24
CA ILE A 22 -2.11 -7.09 2.64
C ILE A 22 -3.10 -7.07 1.47
N GLY A 23 -3.55 -8.24 1.02
CA GLY A 23 -4.41 -8.37 -0.17
C GLY A 23 -3.65 -8.72 -1.46
N ASP A 24 -4.40 -9.03 -2.52
CA ASP A 24 -3.98 -9.46 -3.87
C ASP A 24 -2.72 -10.35 -3.91
N VAL A 25 -2.94 -11.65 -3.69
CA VAL A 25 -1.87 -12.64 -3.63
C VAL A 25 -2.03 -13.60 -4.82
N ARG A 26 -1.60 -13.15 -6.01
CA ARG A 26 -1.57 -14.03 -7.20
C ARG A 26 -0.41 -15.05 -7.21
N ASP A 27 0.47 -15.01 -6.21
CA ASP A 27 1.50 -16.04 -5.98
C ASP A 27 1.09 -16.91 -4.80
N GLY A 28 0.58 -18.11 -5.10
CA GLY A 28 -0.11 -18.99 -4.16
C GLY A 28 0.62 -19.39 -2.87
N GLY A 29 -0.16 -19.94 -1.95
CA GLY A 29 0.28 -20.87 -0.89
C GLY A 29 0.72 -20.24 0.43
N ASP A 30 1.89 -19.61 0.48
CA ASP A 30 2.64 -19.49 1.74
C ASP A 30 2.69 -18.07 2.32
N ARG A 31 2.02 -17.11 1.68
CA ARG A 31 2.25 -15.68 1.97
C ARG A 31 1.58 -15.18 3.25
N LEU A 32 0.54 -15.83 3.76
CA LEU A 32 -0.02 -15.49 5.08
C LEU A 32 0.98 -15.85 6.19
N GLU A 33 1.54 -17.05 6.15
CA GLU A 33 2.62 -17.43 7.06
C GLU A 33 3.82 -16.49 6.91
N ASN A 34 4.17 -16.09 5.68
CA ASN A 34 5.25 -15.15 5.47
C ASN A 34 4.92 -13.76 6.02
N LEU A 35 3.67 -13.28 5.90
CA LEU A 35 3.21 -12.03 6.48
C LEU A 35 3.35 -12.06 8.01
N GLU A 36 2.87 -13.12 8.66
CA GLU A 36 3.02 -13.29 10.10
C GLU A 36 4.50 -13.39 10.52
N LYS A 37 5.32 -14.17 9.78
CA LYS A 37 6.77 -14.27 10.03
C LYS A 37 7.46 -12.90 9.90
N MET A 38 7.12 -12.10 8.90
CA MET A 38 7.69 -10.75 8.69
C MET A 38 7.29 -9.80 9.82
N VAL A 39 5.98 -9.71 10.11
CA VAL A 39 5.44 -8.86 11.17
C VAL A 39 6.05 -9.23 12.53
N ASN A 40 6.05 -10.53 12.86
CA ASN A 40 6.60 -11.01 14.12
C ASN A 40 8.12 -10.79 14.19
N ALA A 41 8.86 -10.92 13.08
CA ALA A 41 10.29 -10.63 13.07
C ALA A 41 10.58 -9.15 13.38
N VAL A 42 9.81 -8.21 12.81
CA VAL A 42 9.94 -6.78 13.10
C VAL A 42 9.69 -6.51 14.59
N GLU A 43 8.58 -7.02 15.12
CA GLU A 43 8.21 -6.78 16.52
C GLU A 43 9.16 -7.43 17.51
N GLU A 44 9.54 -8.68 17.28
CA GLU A 44 10.37 -9.45 18.21
C GLU A 44 11.78 -8.87 18.29
N THR A 45 12.37 -8.47 17.16
CA THR A 45 13.71 -7.86 17.19
C THR A 45 13.69 -6.47 17.81
N GLN A 46 12.59 -5.72 17.64
CA GLN A 46 12.39 -4.43 18.33
C GLN A 46 12.25 -4.62 19.84
N LYS A 47 11.36 -5.52 20.28
CA LYS A 47 11.11 -5.81 21.71
C LYS A 47 12.36 -6.32 22.42
N ARG A 48 13.19 -7.12 21.74
CA ARG A 48 14.46 -7.66 22.27
C ARG A 48 15.62 -6.66 22.23
N GLY A 49 15.43 -5.45 21.70
CA GLY A 49 16.49 -4.45 21.60
C GLY A 49 17.62 -4.86 20.65
N LEU A 50 17.33 -5.67 19.63
CA LEU A 50 18.32 -6.13 18.64
C LEU A 50 18.53 -5.11 17.52
N ASN A 51 17.56 -4.24 17.27
CA ASN A 51 17.63 -3.20 16.26
C ASN A 51 18.26 -1.93 16.84
N ARG A 52 19.02 -1.20 16.02
CA ARG A 52 19.58 0.11 16.35
C ARG A 52 18.64 1.24 15.95
N ALA A 53 17.95 1.10 14.82
CA ALA A 53 16.85 1.97 14.42
C ALA A 53 15.54 1.52 15.07
N GLU A 54 14.57 2.42 15.17
CA GLU A 54 13.20 2.09 15.54
C GLU A 54 12.45 1.53 14.33
N HIS A 55 12.06 0.25 14.40
CA HIS A 55 11.26 -0.39 13.37
C HIS A 55 9.78 -0.39 13.76
N ARG A 56 8.94 0.14 12.86
CA ARG A 56 7.48 0.18 12.93
C ARG A 56 6.89 -0.50 11.69
N LEU A 57 5.59 -0.70 11.64
CA LEU A 57 4.90 -1.29 10.50
C LEU A 57 4.10 -0.25 9.72
N HIS A 58 4.18 -0.39 8.39
CA HIS A 58 3.30 0.26 7.43
C HIS A 58 2.48 -0.81 6.70
N LEU A 59 1.17 -0.84 6.96
CA LEU A 59 0.28 -1.79 6.29
C LEU A 59 -0.15 -1.23 4.94
N ARG A 60 0.16 -1.94 3.86
CA ARG A 60 -0.20 -1.58 2.49
C ARG A 60 -1.37 -2.44 2.05
N CYS A 61 -2.58 -1.87 2.06
CA CYS A 61 -3.82 -2.59 1.87
C CYS A 61 -4.31 -2.53 0.43
N GLU A 62 -4.24 -3.65 -0.29
CA GLU A 62 -4.79 -3.79 -1.63
C GLU A 62 -6.31 -3.98 -1.57
N LEU A 63 -7.04 -2.94 -1.94
CA LEU A 63 -8.48 -2.85 -1.80
C LEU A 63 -9.30 -3.89 -2.61
N PRO A 64 -8.99 -4.19 -3.89
CA PRO A 64 -9.77 -5.12 -4.72
C PRO A 64 -9.51 -6.60 -4.37
N HIS A 65 -9.56 -6.97 -3.09
CA HIS A 65 -9.35 -8.36 -2.68
C HIS A 65 -10.13 -8.74 -1.42
N HIS A 66 -10.70 -9.95 -1.41
CA HIS A 66 -11.57 -10.43 -0.32
C HIS A 66 -10.83 -10.70 1.00
N THR A 67 -9.52 -10.98 0.96
CA THR A 67 -8.73 -11.25 2.17
C THR A 67 -8.21 -9.98 2.84
N THR A 68 -8.29 -8.82 2.20
CA THR A 68 -7.62 -7.60 2.68
C THR A 68 -8.13 -7.18 4.05
N LEU A 69 -9.44 -7.03 4.19
CA LEU A 69 -10.04 -6.63 5.46
C LEU A 69 -9.82 -7.68 6.57
N PRO A 70 -10.10 -8.99 6.36
CA PRO A 70 -9.84 -10.00 7.39
C PRO A 70 -8.38 -10.06 7.86
N LEU A 71 -7.41 -9.79 6.98
CA LEU A 71 -6.00 -9.75 7.36
C LEU A 71 -5.62 -8.44 8.05
N PHE A 72 -6.18 -7.32 7.60
CA PHE A 72 -6.01 -6.03 8.23
C PHE A 72 -6.51 -6.04 9.68
N GLU A 73 -7.68 -6.61 9.95
CA GLU A 73 -8.27 -6.73 11.28
C GLU A 73 -7.37 -7.49 12.26
N LYS A 74 -6.63 -8.50 11.79
CA LYS A 74 -5.67 -9.27 12.62
C LYS A 74 -4.42 -8.48 12.99
N LEU A 75 -4.09 -7.42 12.25
CA LEU A 75 -2.82 -6.71 12.37
C LEU A 75 -2.97 -5.31 12.97
N ILE A 76 -4.09 -4.64 12.75
CA ILE A 76 -4.25 -3.21 13.06
C ILE A 76 -4.14 -2.87 14.55
N ASP A 77 -4.40 -3.82 15.45
CA ASP A 77 -4.30 -3.62 16.90
C ASP A 77 -2.88 -3.81 17.44
N ARG A 78 -1.91 -4.13 16.58
CA ARG A 78 -0.50 -4.25 16.98
C ARG A 78 0.11 -2.86 17.18
N GLU A 79 0.76 -2.64 18.32
CA GLU A 79 1.43 -1.38 18.68
C GLU A 79 2.50 -0.94 17.66
N SER A 80 3.06 -1.90 16.93
CA SER A 80 4.04 -1.66 15.87
C SER A 80 3.45 -0.91 14.66
N VAL A 81 2.14 -1.01 14.41
CA VAL A 81 1.47 -0.38 13.26
C VAL A 81 1.37 1.13 13.46
N SER A 82 2.04 1.88 12.58
CA SER A 82 2.10 3.34 12.64
C SER A 82 1.48 4.04 11.43
N MET A 83 1.32 3.32 10.30
CA MET A 83 0.76 3.88 9.08
C MET A 83 0.02 2.82 8.28
N VAL A 84 -1.01 3.24 7.54
CA VAL A 84 -1.77 2.40 6.62
C VAL A 84 -1.93 3.12 5.29
N SER A 85 -1.60 2.46 4.18
CA SER A 85 -1.88 2.97 2.83
C SER A 85 -2.99 2.17 2.16
N LEU A 86 -3.92 2.88 1.54
CA LEU A 86 -4.98 2.30 0.71
C LEU A 86 -4.52 2.27 -0.75
N MET A 87 -4.54 1.09 -1.35
CA MET A 87 -4.03 0.84 -2.69
C MET A 87 -5.12 0.22 -3.55
N ASP A 88 -5.27 0.71 -4.78
CA ASP A 88 -6.20 0.13 -5.75
C ASP A 88 -5.51 0.02 -7.10
N HIS A 89 -4.99 -1.17 -7.38
CA HIS A 89 -4.33 -1.50 -8.63
C HIS A 89 -5.27 -2.11 -9.66
N SER A 90 -6.58 -1.87 -9.57
CA SER A 90 -7.51 -2.36 -10.59
C SER A 90 -7.44 -1.53 -11.89
N PRO A 91 -7.83 -2.11 -13.04
CA PRO A 91 -7.82 -1.41 -14.32
C PRO A 91 -8.59 -0.08 -14.30
N GLY A 92 -7.92 1.02 -14.64
CA GLY A 92 -8.51 2.36 -14.63
C GLY A 92 -8.42 3.10 -13.30
N GLN A 93 -7.80 2.52 -12.26
CA GLN A 93 -7.63 3.15 -10.95
C GLN A 93 -6.20 3.63 -10.74
N ARG A 94 -6.05 4.84 -10.18
CA ARG A 94 -4.80 5.36 -9.59
C ARG A 94 -3.55 5.09 -10.45
N GLN A 95 -2.65 4.20 -10.04
CA GLN A 95 -1.44 3.82 -10.80
C GLN A 95 -1.75 3.46 -12.28
N TYR A 96 -2.89 2.83 -12.49
CA TYR A 96 -3.39 2.32 -13.76
C TYR A 96 -4.61 3.10 -14.28
N ALA A 97 -4.67 4.41 -14.03
CA ALA A 97 -5.69 5.29 -14.62
C ALA A 97 -5.74 5.16 -16.15
N ASP A 98 -4.58 4.91 -16.78
CA ASP A 98 -4.47 4.48 -18.17
C ASP A 98 -4.44 2.95 -18.26
N ARG A 99 -5.50 2.37 -18.84
CA ARG A 99 -5.64 0.91 -18.98
C ARG A 99 -4.62 0.30 -19.94
N SER A 100 -4.06 1.05 -20.90
CA SER A 100 -3.03 0.46 -21.77
C SER A 100 -1.79 0.10 -20.97
N LYS A 101 -1.39 0.95 -20.01
CA LYS A 101 -0.27 0.69 -19.10
C LYS A 101 -0.51 -0.52 -18.21
N TYR A 102 -1.76 -0.74 -17.80
CA TYR A 102 -2.15 -1.95 -17.07
C TYR A 102 -1.86 -3.20 -17.91
N ARG A 103 -2.32 -3.21 -19.16
CA ARG A 103 -2.09 -4.31 -20.10
C ARG A 103 -0.62 -4.52 -20.38
N ASP A 104 0.12 -3.46 -20.70
CA ASP A 104 1.57 -3.54 -20.96
C ASP A 104 2.33 -4.19 -19.79
N TYR A 105 2.03 -3.76 -18.55
CA TYR A 105 2.66 -4.30 -17.36
C TYR A 105 2.30 -5.77 -17.12
N TYR A 106 1.02 -6.13 -17.12
CA TYR A 106 0.58 -7.48 -16.76
C TYR A 106 0.78 -8.51 -17.87
N GLN A 107 0.66 -8.12 -19.15
CA GLN A 107 1.06 -8.98 -20.27
C GLN A 107 2.57 -9.23 -20.27
N GLY A 108 3.38 -8.20 -19.99
CA GLY A 108 4.83 -8.37 -19.87
C GLY A 108 5.24 -9.25 -18.68
N LYS A 109 4.60 -9.04 -17.52
CA LYS A 109 4.92 -9.76 -16.27
C LYS A 109 4.50 -11.22 -16.26
N TYR A 110 3.30 -11.52 -16.78
CA TYR A 110 2.73 -12.86 -16.75
C TYR A 110 2.73 -13.56 -18.12
N HIS A 111 3.31 -12.93 -19.14
CA HIS A 111 3.37 -13.44 -20.51
C HIS A 111 2.00 -13.80 -21.10
N LEU A 112 0.98 -13.00 -20.77
CA LEU A 112 -0.41 -13.26 -21.17
C LEU A 112 -0.62 -12.93 -22.65
N THR A 113 -1.30 -13.84 -23.35
CA THR A 113 -1.92 -13.56 -24.65
C THR A 113 -3.01 -12.47 -24.52
N HIS A 114 -3.49 -11.95 -25.65
CA HIS A 114 -4.54 -10.93 -25.65
C HIS A 114 -5.83 -11.45 -24.96
N ASP A 115 -6.26 -12.68 -25.28
CA ASP A 115 -7.46 -13.28 -24.70
C ASP A 115 -7.30 -13.60 -23.19
N GLU A 116 -6.09 -13.98 -22.76
CA GLU A 116 -5.78 -14.13 -21.33
C GLU A 116 -5.81 -12.80 -20.61
N MET A 117 -5.28 -11.74 -21.23
CA MET A 117 -5.29 -10.39 -20.66
C MET A 117 -6.73 -9.85 -20.53
N ASP A 118 -7.60 -10.11 -21.50
CA ASP A 118 -9.00 -9.70 -21.45
C ASP A 118 -9.75 -10.38 -20.29
N ARG A 119 -9.57 -11.69 -20.12
CA ARG A 119 -10.16 -12.44 -19.00
C ARG A 119 -9.63 -11.93 -17.66
N PHE A 120 -8.32 -11.73 -17.59
CA PHE A 120 -7.65 -11.24 -16.39
C PHE A 120 -8.12 -9.82 -16.02
N GLU A 121 -8.24 -8.91 -16.98
CA GLU A 121 -8.78 -7.55 -16.74
C GLU A 121 -10.22 -7.63 -16.21
N ALA A 122 -11.06 -8.48 -16.81
CA ALA A 122 -12.44 -8.68 -16.38
C ALA A 122 -12.56 -9.22 -14.95
N GLU A 123 -11.73 -10.21 -14.59
CA GLU A 123 -11.65 -10.75 -13.23
C GLU A 123 -11.25 -9.66 -12.21
N GLN A 124 -10.25 -8.85 -12.56
CA GLN A 124 -9.77 -7.78 -11.69
C GLN A 124 -10.79 -6.66 -11.52
N MET A 125 -11.52 -6.31 -12.57
CA MET A 125 -12.64 -5.37 -12.47
C MET A 125 -13.77 -5.93 -11.60
N ALA A 126 -14.09 -7.23 -11.68
CA ALA A 126 -15.12 -7.86 -10.85
C ALA A 126 -14.72 -7.87 -9.36
N LEU A 127 -13.46 -8.16 -9.04
CA LEU A 127 -12.93 -8.08 -7.68
C LEU A 127 -13.00 -6.65 -7.15
N ALA A 128 -12.60 -5.65 -7.94
CA ALA A 128 -12.66 -4.25 -7.54
C ALA A 128 -14.09 -3.78 -7.27
N ALA A 129 -15.02 -4.11 -8.16
CA ALA A 129 -16.44 -3.77 -7.99
C ALA A 129 -17.03 -4.36 -6.71
N THR A 130 -16.56 -5.53 -6.30
CA THR A 130 -17.04 -6.22 -5.10
C THR A 130 -16.37 -5.71 -3.82
N TRP A 131 -15.06 -5.49 -3.84
CA TRP A 131 -14.25 -5.39 -2.62
C TRP A 131 -13.63 -4.01 -2.38
N SER A 132 -13.37 -3.21 -3.43
CA SER A 132 -12.58 -1.98 -3.25
C SER A 132 -13.26 -0.99 -2.29
N GLN A 133 -14.52 -0.65 -2.55
CA GLN A 133 -15.24 0.34 -1.76
C GLN A 133 -15.52 -0.12 -0.30
N PRO A 134 -16.03 -1.34 -0.04
CA PRO A 134 -16.24 -1.81 1.32
C PRO A 134 -14.96 -1.86 2.15
N ASN A 135 -13.86 -2.36 1.55
CA ASN A 135 -12.56 -2.39 2.22
C ASN A 135 -12.06 -0.99 2.52
N ARG A 136 -12.14 -0.07 1.54
CA ARG A 136 -11.68 1.32 1.68
C ARG A 136 -12.36 2.04 2.84
N GLN A 137 -13.68 1.98 2.90
CA GLN A 137 -14.46 2.64 3.94
C GLN A 137 -14.20 2.05 5.32
N THR A 138 -14.15 0.72 5.42
CA THR A 138 -13.96 0.03 6.70
C THR A 138 -12.57 0.27 7.26
N ILE A 139 -11.53 0.09 6.45
CA ILE A 139 -10.13 0.30 6.84
C ILE A 139 -9.91 1.77 7.26
N ALA A 140 -10.41 2.73 6.48
CA ALA A 140 -10.30 4.15 6.82
C ALA A 140 -11.00 4.48 8.16
N ALA A 141 -12.17 3.90 8.41
CA ALA A 141 -12.88 4.08 9.67
C ALA A 141 -12.10 3.50 10.87
N MET A 142 -11.52 2.31 10.72
CA MET A 142 -10.70 1.68 11.75
C MET A 142 -9.43 2.47 12.05
N CYS A 143 -8.75 3.00 11.02
CA CYS A 143 -7.57 3.86 11.18
C CYS A 143 -7.92 5.13 11.94
N ARG A 144 -9.02 5.80 11.58
CA ARG A 144 -9.49 7.01 12.27
C ARG A 144 -9.84 6.74 13.74
N ALA A 145 -10.53 5.64 14.03
CA ALA A 145 -10.86 5.25 15.41
C ALA A 145 -9.61 5.04 16.28
N ARG A 146 -8.53 4.52 15.68
CA ARG A 146 -7.25 4.24 16.34
C ARG A 146 -6.22 5.37 16.23
N ARG A 147 -6.55 6.45 15.52
CA ARG A 147 -5.64 7.57 15.20
C ARG A 147 -4.36 7.12 14.48
N ILE A 148 -4.48 6.11 13.62
CA ILE A 148 -3.38 5.65 12.76
C ILE A 148 -3.37 6.49 11.49
N ALA A 149 -2.19 6.94 11.08
CA ALA A 149 -2.03 7.74 9.88
C ALA A 149 -2.49 6.96 8.64
N LEU A 150 -3.44 7.53 7.91
CA LEU A 150 -3.94 6.96 6.66
C LEU A 150 -3.28 7.68 5.48
N ALA A 151 -2.86 6.91 4.50
CA ALA A 151 -2.30 7.37 3.25
C ALA A 151 -3.11 6.86 2.05
N SER A 152 -3.21 7.67 1.01
CA SER A 152 -3.58 7.19 -0.33
C SER A 152 -2.35 6.86 -1.14
N HIS A 153 -2.47 5.97 -2.12
CA HIS A 153 -1.36 5.53 -2.97
C HIS A 153 -1.67 5.77 -4.45
N ASP A 154 -0.72 6.35 -5.20
CA ASP A 154 -0.76 6.57 -6.65
C ASP A 154 -1.89 7.47 -7.18
N ASP A 155 -2.37 8.43 -6.40
CA ASP A 155 -3.42 9.35 -6.80
C ASP A 155 -3.08 10.02 -8.15
N ALA A 156 -3.93 9.79 -9.15
CA ALA A 156 -3.72 10.29 -10.51
C ALA A 156 -4.60 11.50 -10.87
N THR A 157 -5.70 11.73 -10.16
CA THR A 157 -6.72 12.74 -10.49
C THR A 157 -7.10 13.51 -9.23
N GLU A 158 -7.64 14.73 -9.41
CA GLU A 158 -8.18 15.52 -8.29
C GLU A 158 -9.34 14.79 -7.59
N ALA A 159 -10.12 13.99 -8.33
CA ALA A 159 -11.18 13.17 -7.76
C ALA A 159 -10.65 12.08 -6.83
N HIS A 160 -9.53 11.42 -7.18
CA HIS A 160 -8.85 10.48 -6.29
C HIS A 160 -8.40 11.18 -5.00
N VAL A 161 -7.80 12.36 -5.11
CA VAL A 161 -7.34 13.16 -3.98
C VAL A 161 -8.50 13.57 -3.07
N ALA A 162 -9.62 14.02 -3.65
CA ALA A 162 -10.80 14.41 -2.90
C ALA A 162 -11.40 13.21 -2.14
N GLU A 163 -11.49 12.02 -2.76
CA GLU A 163 -11.90 10.79 -2.08
C GLU A 163 -10.96 10.47 -0.91
N SER A 164 -9.65 10.47 -1.15
CA SER A 164 -8.62 10.21 -0.15
C SER A 164 -8.75 11.17 1.05
N HIS A 165 -8.90 12.46 0.78
CA HIS A 165 -9.07 13.48 1.81
C HIS A 165 -10.34 13.29 2.63
N GLN A 166 -11.47 12.98 1.98
CA GLN A 166 -12.75 12.71 2.66
C GLN A 166 -12.68 11.49 3.58
N LEU A 167 -11.86 10.49 3.24
CA LEU A 167 -11.63 9.32 4.08
C LEU A 167 -10.73 9.60 5.29
N GLY A 168 -10.05 10.75 5.30
CA GLY A 168 -9.15 11.19 6.35
C GLY A 168 -7.67 10.87 6.07
N SER A 169 -7.30 10.63 4.80
CA SER A 169 -5.88 10.52 4.45
C SER A 169 -5.14 11.82 4.76
N VAL A 170 -3.99 11.68 5.42
CA VAL A 170 -3.08 12.79 5.76
C VAL A 170 -1.81 12.77 4.91
N ILE A 171 -1.58 11.67 4.19
CA ILE A 171 -0.45 11.46 3.30
C ILE A 171 -0.98 11.08 1.91
N ALA A 172 -0.42 11.71 0.87
CA ALA A 172 -0.54 11.27 -0.51
C ALA A 172 0.79 10.62 -0.91
N GLU A 173 0.81 9.29 -0.94
CA GLU A 173 1.96 8.48 -1.28
C GLU A 173 2.03 8.27 -2.81
N PHE A 174 3.14 8.71 -3.42
CA PHE A 174 3.43 8.60 -4.86
C PHE A 174 2.34 9.14 -5.81
N PRO A 175 1.77 10.35 -5.64
CA PRO A 175 0.84 10.88 -6.64
C PRO A 175 1.47 10.85 -8.04
N THR A 176 0.73 10.29 -9.00
CA THR A 176 1.28 9.94 -10.33
C THR A 176 1.16 11.08 -11.34
N THR A 177 0.47 12.17 -10.98
CA THR A 177 0.35 13.37 -11.81
C THR A 177 0.61 14.64 -11.01
N LEU A 178 1.07 15.69 -11.70
CA LEU A 178 1.26 17.01 -11.08
C LEU A 178 -0.05 17.57 -10.52
N ALA A 179 -1.17 17.36 -11.24
CA ALA A 179 -2.50 17.79 -10.80
C ALA A 179 -2.88 17.14 -9.46
N ALA A 180 -2.69 15.82 -9.32
CA ALA A 180 -2.94 15.14 -8.06
C ALA A 180 -2.00 15.62 -6.94
N ALA A 181 -0.70 15.78 -7.22
CA ALA A 181 0.25 16.29 -6.23
C ALA A 181 -0.11 17.71 -5.75
N GLN A 182 -0.53 18.59 -6.65
CA GLN A 182 -0.98 19.95 -6.32
C GLN A 182 -2.28 19.94 -5.51
N ALA A 183 -3.27 19.15 -5.92
CA ALA A 183 -4.52 19.00 -5.18
C ALA A 183 -4.28 18.43 -3.77
N SER A 184 -3.39 17.45 -3.62
CA SER A 184 -3.02 16.89 -2.31
C SER A 184 -2.47 17.96 -1.37
N ARG A 185 -1.61 18.85 -1.88
CA ARG A 185 -1.11 19.99 -1.10
C ARG A 185 -2.22 20.99 -0.74
N GLN A 186 -3.15 21.26 -1.66
CA GLN A 186 -4.29 22.15 -1.40
C GLN A 186 -5.22 21.59 -0.30
N HIS A 187 -5.37 20.27 -0.24
CA HIS A 187 -6.10 19.56 0.83
C HIS A 187 -5.28 19.36 2.12
N GLY A 188 -4.07 19.91 2.21
CA GLY A 188 -3.21 19.84 3.39
C GLY A 188 -2.56 18.48 3.64
N MET A 189 -2.57 17.57 2.66
CA MET A 189 -1.91 16.27 2.78
C MET A 189 -0.40 16.40 2.53
N HIS A 190 0.38 15.61 3.26
CA HIS A 190 1.81 15.47 3.02
C HIS A 190 2.05 14.62 1.76
N VAL A 191 2.74 15.18 0.78
CA VAL A 191 3.13 14.43 -0.43
C VAL A 191 4.41 13.66 -0.13
N LEU A 192 4.31 12.33 -0.12
CA LEU A 192 5.44 11.43 0.03
C LEU A 192 5.87 10.95 -1.36
N MET A 193 7.09 11.30 -1.77
CA MET A 193 7.72 10.80 -2.98
C MET A 193 8.92 9.94 -2.59
N GLY A 194 9.10 8.82 -3.26
CA GLY A 194 10.26 7.98 -3.05
C GLY A 194 11.51 8.66 -3.59
N ALA A 195 12.37 9.14 -2.69
CA ALA A 195 13.75 9.45 -2.99
C ALA A 195 14.51 8.33 -3.76
N PRO A 196 14.29 7.01 -3.51
CA PRO A 196 15.12 6.00 -4.15
C PRO A 196 14.87 5.74 -5.65
N ASN A 197 13.71 6.06 -6.24
CA ASN A 197 13.54 5.79 -7.68
C ASN A 197 14.40 6.72 -8.55
N ILE A 198 14.61 7.97 -8.13
CA ILE A 198 15.52 8.91 -8.80
C ILE A 198 16.99 8.53 -8.57
N VAL A 199 17.32 7.96 -7.41
CA VAL A 199 18.72 7.61 -7.05
C VAL A 199 19.13 6.23 -7.57
N ARG A 200 18.18 5.35 -7.88
CA ARG A 200 18.44 4.02 -8.46
C ARG A 200 18.71 4.02 -9.96
N GLY A 201 18.55 5.17 -10.64
CA GLY A 201 18.69 5.30 -12.08
C GLY A 201 17.39 5.03 -12.83
#